data_AF-A0A024TD33-F1
#
_entry.id   AF-A0A024TD33-F1
#
_cell.length_a   1.000
_cell.length_b   1.000
_cell.length_c   1.000
_cell.angle_alpha   90.00
_cell.angle_beta   90.00
_cell.angle_gamma   90.00
#
_symmetry.space_group_name_H-M   'P 1'
#
loop_
_entity.id
_entity.type
_entity.pdbx_description
1 polymer ?
#
loop_
_entity_poly.entity_id
_entity_poly.type
_entity_poly.pdbx_seq_one_letter_code
_entity_poly.pdbx_strand_id
1 'polypeptide(L)'
;MLMGLQGVVVAAAAVARSMRVHATYSHVEPVRPSVELIAVERSLPADMQATTLCTKYVDSCAQIVDAIGEHVAFLEAHDLDFSVVNFTIPQPDSNVLSLVVDGRLHSIQLQSRQDPSLEVALFCRAHALSMADCHSIHVQAMWKSKFTFAPAADSDLTSPHLFRTMRPRQLCPLNQRLYLEIDRNLSDVCFFVDTQVEPAYCGRLDRDEPMFMKANVMPQPGPHFVMVTNGSQPMHAIFFTMVKPSVQLVRRGTSVAIEFDGVDIQDDRNRVCLVTTSSADSYTPFACFNSTYLSMHMTLPPLPHARTSVVALVVNEYNKCICRSNEMHLPQRADKTPPMVPPFMFASPKHHPNVPPSRESILHALFDQEYGVFSQNGEDGVLQLLFQLVAPTNKIFVEFGVEDGMECNTRYLREVHGWTGLSMDGSHSDPSTNLHQAWITPGNIVGLFEQHEIPSHFDLLSVDIDFNDYYVLQAILERYTPSVIVVEVNSHYRYPDDRVATYDPQGWDGVSNYFGATLAAFVRLLNGYTLVYCESHGVNCFFVRTDLWPATWREDPATIDRPPNFFGKGWRYPPSLHATWATGVV
;
A
#
# COMPACT_ATOMS: atom_id res chain seq x y z
N MET A 1 -56.78 -9.37 14.91
CA MET A 1 -57.32 -10.61 15.50
C MET A 1 -56.12 -11.48 15.87
N LEU A 2 -55.88 -11.66 17.18
CA LEU A 2 -55.18 -12.75 17.90
C LEU A 2 -53.97 -13.46 17.23
N MET A 3 -52.75 -13.34 17.79
CA MET A 3 -52.08 -14.27 18.75
C MET A 3 -51.76 -15.67 18.14
N GLY A 4 -50.56 -16.27 18.20
CA GLY A 4 -49.29 -15.92 18.86
C GLY A 4 -48.18 -17.01 18.73
N LEU A 5 -47.02 -16.69 19.34
CA LEU A 5 -45.88 -17.49 19.86
C LEU A 5 -44.97 -18.27 18.86
N GLN A 6 -43.73 -17.83 18.57
CA GLN A 6 -42.43 -17.86 19.33
C GLN A 6 -41.66 -19.20 19.17
N GLY A 7 -40.35 -19.25 18.91
CA GLY A 7 -39.23 -18.29 19.06
C GLY A 7 -37.94 -18.79 18.36
N VAL A 8 -36.73 -18.21 18.41
CA VAL A 8 -36.11 -16.92 18.81
C VAL A 8 -34.74 -16.91 18.08
N VAL A 9 -34.38 -15.85 17.33
CA VAL A 9 -32.99 -15.46 17.00
C VAL A 9 -32.92 -13.92 16.81
N VAL A 10 -31.93 -13.29 17.44
CA VAL A 10 -31.36 -11.91 17.33
C VAL A 10 -32.15 -10.70 17.88
N ALA A 11 -31.56 -10.03 18.89
CA ALA A 11 -31.49 -8.55 18.97
C ALA A 11 -30.53 -8.08 20.08
N ALA A 12 -29.49 -7.33 19.71
CA ALA A 12 -28.78 -6.40 20.61
C ALA A 12 -28.28 -5.18 19.80
N ALA A 13 -29.21 -4.31 19.40
CA ALA A 13 -28.91 -2.98 18.86
C ALA A 13 -30.16 -2.08 18.95
N ALA A 14 -30.59 -1.67 20.16
CA ALA A 14 -31.54 -0.56 20.32
C ALA A 14 -31.66 -0.04 21.77
N VAL A 15 -30.64 0.61 22.32
CA VAL A 15 -30.83 1.59 23.41
C VAL A 15 -29.88 2.77 23.21
N ALA A 16 -30.22 3.67 22.28
CA ALA A 16 -29.59 4.98 22.16
C ALA A 16 -30.52 5.97 21.44
N ARG A 17 -31.81 6.04 21.84
CA ARG A 17 -32.73 7.08 21.35
C ARG A 17 -33.77 7.44 22.40
N SER A 18 -33.38 8.28 23.37
CA SER A 18 -34.26 9.32 23.94
C SER A 18 -33.56 10.12 25.04
N MET A 19 -32.63 11.02 24.71
CA MET A 19 -32.41 12.23 25.52
C MET A 19 -31.99 13.37 24.59
N ARG A 20 -32.85 14.37 24.46
CA ARG A 20 -32.48 15.68 23.93
C ARG A 20 -31.76 16.43 25.04
N VAL A 21 -30.49 16.75 24.85
CA VAL A 21 -29.81 17.81 25.60
C VAL A 21 -29.15 18.73 24.58
N HIS A 22 -29.60 19.98 24.57
CA HIS A 22 -28.86 21.07 23.94
C HIS A 22 -27.63 21.34 24.80
N ALA A 23 -26.44 21.25 24.22
CA ALA A 23 -25.22 21.83 24.79
C ALA A 23 -24.47 22.58 23.69
N THR A 24 -24.27 23.86 23.96
CA THR A 24 -23.51 24.84 23.18
C THR A 24 -22.02 24.50 23.13
N TYR A 25 -21.40 24.74 21.97
CA TYR A 25 -19.95 24.71 21.76
C TYR A 25 -19.22 25.68 22.71
N SER A 26 -18.35 25.14 23.56
CA SER A 26 -17.02 25.70 23.92
C SER A 26 -16.48 24.92 25.13
N HIS A 27 -15.52 24.03 24.92
CA HIS A 27 -14.40 23.65 25.82
C HIS A 27 -13.78 22.35 25.29
N VAL A 28 -12.45 22.35 25.09
CA VAL A 28 -11.67 21.13 24.84
C VAL A 28 -11.58 20.41 26.19
N GLU A 29 -12.33 19.31 26.33
CA GLU A 29 -12.27 18.42 27.50
C GLU A 29 -11.10 17.42 27.37
N PRO A 30 -10.55 16.94 28.51
CA PRO A 30 -9.45 15.99 28.51
C PRO A 30 -9.95 14.60 28.07
N VAL A 31 -9.34 14.05 27.01
CA VAL A 31 -9.61 12.69 26.53
C VAL A 31 -9.14 11.66 27.56
N ARG A 32 -10.06 10.95 28.23
CA ARG A 32 -9.87 9.62 28.88
C ARG A 32 -11.22 8.90 28.96
N PRO A 33 -11.35 7.57 28.72
CA PRO A 33 -10.39 6.50 29.05
C PRO A 33 -10.00 5.54 27.89
N SER A 34 -8.90 4.82 28.13
CA SER A 34 -8.21 3.90 27.21
C SER A 34 -8.72 2.47 27.34
N VAL A 35 -9.89 2.20 26.76
CA VAL A 35 -10.56 0.91 26.88
C VAL A 35 -10.93 0.38 25.50
N GLU A 36 -10.61 -0.89 25.26
CA GLU A 36 -11.08 -1.64 24.09
C GLU A 36 -12.16 -2.64 24.51
N LEU A 37 -13.22 -2.76 23.72
CA LEU A 37 -14.23 -3.77 23.94
C LEU A 37 -13.81 -5.07 23.26
N ILE A 38 -13.79 -6.16 24.02
CA ILE A 38 -13.41 -7.48 23.52
C ILE A 38 -14.45 -8.49 23.96
N ALA A 39 -14.93 -9.29 23.01
CA ALA A 39 -15.69 -10.49 23.31
C ALA A 39 -14.69 -11.62 23.61
N VAL A 40 -14.70 -12.12 24.84
CA VAL A 40 -13.90 -13.27 25.25
C VAL A 40 -14.80 -14.49 25.36
N GLU A 41 -14.50 -15.52 24.59
CA GLU A 41 -15.21 -16.80 24.54
C GLU A 41 -14.45 -17.87 25.31
N ARG A 42 -15.17 -18.64 26.13
CA ARG A 42 -14.61 -19.75 26.91
C ARG A 42 -14.01 -20.84 26.03
N SER A 43 -14.62 -21.11 24.87
CA SER A 43 -14.26 -22.22 23.98
C SER A 43 -13.08 -21.93 23.04
N LEU A 44 -12.58 -20.70 23.01
CA LEU A 44 -11.49 -20.31 22.13
C LEU A 44 -10.17 -20.17 22.92
N PRO A 45 -9.04 -20.65 22.39
CA PRO A 45 -7.72 -20.37 22.96
C PRO A 45 -7.44 -18.86 23.06
N ALA A 46 -6.77 -18.44 24.14
CA ALA A 46 -6.48 -17.03 24.40
C ALA A 46 -5.61 -16.38 23.32
N ASP A 47 -4.65 -17.13 22.77
CA ASP A 47 -3.80 -16.71 21.66
C ASP A 47 -4.59 -16.41 20.38
N MET A 48 -5.59 -17.22 20.04
CA MET A 48 -6.47 -16.95 18.90
C MET A 48 -7.30 -15.67 19.10
N GLN A 49 -7.81 -15.47 20.31
CA GLN A 49 -8.62 -14.30 20.66
C GLN A 49 -7.79 -13.01 20.77
N ALA A 50 -6.49 -13.11 21.08
CA ALA A 50 -5.57 -11.98 21.19
C ALA A 50 -5.12 -11.41 19.85
N THR A 51 -5.36 -12.10 18.72
CA THR A 51 -4.73 -11.81 17.41
C THR A 51 -4.82 -10.33 17.00
N THR A 52 -6.01 -9.71 17.09
CA THR A 52 -6.21 -8.31 16.72
C THR A 52 -5.49 -7.34 17.66
N LEU A 53 -5.45 -7.63 18.96
CA LEU A 53 -4.71 -6.81 19.92
C LEU A 53 -3.20 -6.99 19.80
N CYS A 54 -2.73 -8.21 19.57
CA CYS A 54 -1.32 -8.50 19.37
C CYS A 54 -0.77 -7.81 18.12
N THR A 55 -1.61 -7.62 17.10
CA THR A 55 -1.29 -6.79 15.91
C THR A 55 -1.06 -5.32 16.31
N LYS A 56 -1.72 -4.85 17.37
CA LYS A 56 -1.66 -3.47 17.85
C LYS A 56 -0.56 -3.24 18.87
N TYR A 57 -0.31 -4.20 19.76
CA TYR A 57 0.68 -4.14 20.85
C TYR A 57 1.67 -5.30 20.77
N VAL A 58 2.49 -5.28 19.74
CA VAL A 58 3.41 -6.36 19.36
C VAL A 58 4.33 -6.78 20.51
N ASP A 59 4.95 -5.80 21.17
CA ASP A 59 5.89 -5.99 22.27
C ASP A 59 5.24 -6.51 23.56
N SER A 60 3.90 -6.62 23.57
CA SER A 60 3.13 -7.06 24.72
C SER A 60 2.16 -8.18 24.44
N CYS A 61 2.31 -8.87 23.30
CA CYS A 61 1.38 -9.94 22.92
C CYS A 61 1.31 -11.05 23.97
N ALA A 62 2.44 -11.43 24.59
CA ALA A 62 2.45 -12.43 25.66
C ALA A 62 1.57 -11.99 26.86
N GLN A 63 1.71 -10.73 27.29
CA GLN A 63 0.93 -10.16 28.39
C GLN A 63 -0.56 -10.05 28.07
N ILE A 64 -0.90 -9.77 26.81
CA ILE A 64 -2.29 -9.74 26.34
C ILE A 64 -2.89 -11.15 26.36
N VAL A 65 -2.16 -12.13 25.84
CA VAL A 65 -2.57 -13.55 25.84
C VAL A 65 -2.75 -14.05 27.28
N ASP A 66 -1.83 -13.70 28.17
CA ASP A 66 -1.93 -14.03 29.59
C ASP A 66 -3.18 -13.40 30.21
N ALA A 67 -3.44 -12.11 29.96
CA ALA A 67 -4.64 -11.43 30.46
C ALA A 67 -5.92 -12.12 29.95
N ILE A 68 -6.05 -12.34 28.64
CA ILE A 68 -7.20 -13.06 28.07
C ILE A 68 -7.31 -14.47 28.67
N GLY A 69 -6.20 -15.17 28.85
CA GLY A 69 -6.16 -16.50 29.47
C GLY A 69 -6.67 -16.50 30.91
N GLU A 70 -6.28 -15.51 31.72
CA GLU A 70 -6.81 -15.32 33.08
C GLU A 70 -8.34 -15.10 33.06
N HIS A 71 -8.85 -14.37 32.07
CA HIS A 71 -10.30 -14.14 31.94
C HIS A 71 -11.06 -15.36 31.40
N VAL A 72 -10.46 -16.14 30.50
CA VAL A 72 -11.00 -17.44 30.09
C VAL A 72 -11.11 -18.38 31.30
N ALA A 73 -10.08 -18.45 32.14
CA ALA A 73 -10.12 -19.22 33.39
C ALA A 73 -11.21 -18.70 34.35
N PHE A 74 -11.47 -17.39 34.39
CA PHE A 74 -12.60 -16.82 35.11
C PHE A 74 -13.95 -17.31 34.55
N LEU A 75 -14.14 -17.31 33.22
CA LEU A 75 -15.36 -17.82 32.59
C LEU A 75 -15.57 -19.31 32.88
N GLU A 76 -14.51 -20.11 32.87
CA GLU A 76 -14.56 -21.54 33.25
C GLU A 76 -14.99 -21.73 34.71
N ALA A 77 -14.41 -20.96 35.64
CA ALA A 77 -14.72 -21.05 37.06
C ALA A 77 -16.17 -20.64 37.40
N HIS A 78 -16.81 -19.83 36.54
CA HIS A 78 -18.16 -19.30 36.75
C HIS A 78 -19.21 -19.88 35.79
N ASP A 79 -18.84 -20.86 34.97
CA ASP A 79 -19.69 -21.52 33.96
C ASP A 79 -20.37 -20.53 32.98
N LEU A 80 -19.58 -19.62 32.42
CA LEU A 80 -20.01 -18.64 31.42
C LEU A 80 -19.47 -19.01 30.03
N ASP A 81 -20.31 -18.89 28.98
CA ASP A 81 -19.90 -19.22 27.61
C ASP A 81 -19.03 -18.14 26.97
N PHE A 82 -19.35 -16.87 27.22
CA PHE A 82 -18.59 -15.72 26.75
C PHE A 82 -18.90 -14.49 27.61
N SER A 83 -18.09 -13.44 27.48
CA SER A 83 -18.37 -12.13 28.05
C SER A 83 -17.80 -11.03 27.17
N VAL A 84 -18.49 -9.88 27.11
CA VAL A 84 -17.91 -8.67 26.54
C VAL A 84 -17.31 -7.88 27.68
N VAL A 85 -16.01 -7.60 27.59
CA VAL A 85 -15.24 -6.96 28.66
C VAL A 85 -14.49 -5.75 28.15
N ASN A 86 -14.31 -4.81 29.07
CA ASN A 86 -13.49 -3.61 28.90
C ASN A 86 -12.03 -4.01 29.10
N PHE A 87 -11.31 -4.27 28.02
CA PHE A 87 -9.87 -4.48 28.07
C PHE A 87 -9.15 -3.15 28.21
N THR A 88 -8.45 -2.96 29.32
CA THR A 88 -7.65 -1.76 29.55
C THR A 88 -6.36 -1.88 28.76
N ILE A 89 -6.15 -0.89 27.89
CA ILE A 89 -4.89 -0.60 27.19
C ILE A 89 -3.75 -0.52 28.22
N PRO A 90 -2.48 -0.82 27.85
CA PRO A 90 -1.44 -1.14 28.82
C PRO A 90 -1.37 -0.12 29.97
N GLN A 91 -1.36 -0.63 31.20
CA GLN A 91 -1.12 0.14 32.41
C GLN A 91 0.29 -0.16 32.90
N PRO A 92 1.17 0.84 33.04
CA PRO A 92 2.51 0.60 33.54
C PRO A 92 2.48 0.16 35.00
N ASP A 93 3.30 -0.83 35.36
CA ASP A 93 3.48 -1.31 36.74
C ASP A 93 3.97 -0.22 37.70
N SER A 94 4.69 0.73 37.14
CA SER A 94 5.15 1.94 37.79
C SER A 94 4.84 3.12 36.89
N ASN A 95 4.21 4.16 37.43
CA ASN A 95 3.98 5.41 36.71
C ASN A 95 5.29 6.17 36.39
N VAL A 96 6.44 5.62 36.79
CA VAL A 96 7.75 6.20 36.54
C VAL A 96 8.66 5.14 35.92
N LEU A 97 9.20 5.45 34.74
CA LEU A 97 10.30 4.70 34.13
C LEU A 97 11.61 5.45 34.36
N SER A 98 12.47 4.89 35.22
CA SER A 98 13.81 5.44 35.48
C SER A 98 14.83 4.83 34.52
N LEU A 99 15.67 5.68 33.92
CA LEU A 99 16.74 5.27 33.02
C LEU A 99 17.94 6.22 33.12
N VAL A 100 19.11 5.77 32.65
CA VAL A 100 20.33 6.58 32.64
C VAL A 100 20.61 7.01 31.20
N VAL A 101 20.68 8.32 30.97
CA VAL A 101 21.03 8.95 29.69
C VAL A 101 22.19 9.89 29.94
N ASP A 102 23.26 9.80 29.14
CA ASP A 102 24.46 10.63 29.28
C ASP A 102 25.07 10.66 30.70
N GLY A 103 24.99 9.52 31.41
CA GLY A 103 25.48 9.38 32.78
C GLY A 103 24.63 10.07 33.85
N ARG A 104 23.45 10.60 33.51
CA ARG A 104 22.47 11.18 34.44
C ARG A 104 21.25 10.28 34.57
N LEU A 105 20.66 10.24 35.76
CA LEU A 105 19.40 9.54 35.98
C LEU A 105 18.24 10.43 35.52
N HIS A 106 17.46 9.93 34.59
CA HIS A 106 16.22 10.52 34.10
C HIS A 106 15.02 9.65 34.49
N SER A 107 13.85 10.26 34.49
CA SER A 107 12.58 9.59 34.76
C SER A 107 11.52 10.03 33.76
N ILE A 108 10.89 9.07 33.07
CA ILE A 108 9.72 9.32 32.23
C ILE A 108 8.49 9.05 33.07
N GLN A 109 7.59 10.04 33.15
CA GLN A 109 6.29 9.88 33.81
C GLN A 109 5.36 9.20 32.81
N LEU A 110 4.95 7.98 33.14
CA LEU A 110 4.00 7.21 32.33
C LEU A 110 2.58 7.47 32.85
N GLN A 111 1.66 7.69 31.93
CA GLN A 111 0.26 7.90 32.29
C GLN A 111 -0.40 6.56 32.59
N SER A 112 -1.13 6.50 33.71
CA SER A 112 -1.88 5.29 34.08
C SER A 112 -2.95 4.99 33.04
N ARG A 113 -3.09 3.70 32.68
CA ARG A 113 -4.02 3.20 31.65
C ARG A 113 -3.83 3.89 30.30
N GLN A 114 -2.60 4.11 29.87
CA GLN A 114 -2.30 4.67 28.55
C GLN A 114 -1.06 4.00 27.98
N ASP A 115 -1.06 3.85 26.65
CA ASP A 115 0.09 3.38 25.91
C ASP A 115 1.32 4.29 26.14
N PRO A 116 2.50 3.74 26.48
CA PRO A 116 3.67 4.53 26.84
C PRO A 116 4.40 5.15 25.62
N SER A 117 4.04 4.83 24.38
CA SER A 117 4.79 5.28 23.20
C SER A 117 4.87 6.79 23.09
N LEU A 118 3.80 7.52 23.42
CA LEU A 118 3.82 8.98 23.33
C LEU A 118 4.84 9.60 24.30
N GLU A 119 4.83 9.18 25.57
CA GLU A 119 5.74 9.71 26.59
C GLU A 119 7.21 9.35 26.27
N VAL A 120 7.45 8.15 25.74
CA VAL A 120 8.78 7.74 25.28
C VAL A 120 9.23 8.57 24.08
N ALA A 121 8.37 8.77 23.08
CA ALA A 121 8.67 9.60 21.91
C ALA A 121 8.99 11.05 22.32
N LEU A 122 8.18 11.65 23.19
CA LEU A 122 8.43 13.00 23.71
C LEU A 122 9.76 13.10 24.45
N PHE A 123 10.08 12.12 25.30
CA PHE A 123 11.36 12.06 25.99
C PHE A 123 12.54 11.96 25.00
N CYS A 124 12.43 11.09 24.00
CA CYS A 124 13.42 10.93 22.94
C CYS A 124 13.69 12.21 22.17
N ARG A 125 12.63 12.92 21.76
CA ARG A 125 12.74 14.21 21.07
C ARG A 125 13.42 15.26 21.94
N ALA A 126 13.03 15.36 23.21
CA ALA A 126 13.56 16.34 24.14
C ALA A 126 15.07 16.17 24.42
N HIS A 127 15.59 14.95 24.28
CA HIS A 127 17.00 14.62 24.54
C HIS A 127 17.79 14.26 23.27
N ALA A 128 17.19 14.39 22.09
CA ALA A 128 17.80 14.05 20.79
C ALA A 128 18.48 12.67 20.79
N LEU A 129 17.82 11.66 21.35
CA LEU A 129 18.37 10.31 21.48
C LEU A 129 18.49 9.61 20.12
N SER A 130 19.37 8.61 20.07
CA SER A 130 19.43 7.70 18.93
C SER A 130 18.16 6.85 18.87
N MET A 131 17.74 6.45 17.66
CA MET A 131 16.56 5.59 17.51
C MET A 131 16.73 4.21 18.14
N ALA A 132 17.96 3.70 18.23
CA ALA A 132 18.25 2.46 18.94
C ALA A 132 17.98 2.58 20.46
N ASP A 133 18.35 3.72 21.06
CA ASP A 133 18.06 4.00 22.46
C ASP A 133 16.56 4.20 22.66
N CYS A 134 15.90 4.96 21.78
CA CYS A 134 14.46 5.18 21.83
C CYS A 134 13.65 3.89 21.78
N HIS A 135 14.01 2.99 20.87
CA HIS A 135 13.40 1.68 20.78
C HIS A 135 13.66 0.85 22.04
N SER A 136 14.90 0.85 22.56
CA SER A 136 15.23 0.13 23.80
C SER A 136 14.40 0.63 25.00
N ILE A 137 14.19 1.94 25.11
CA ILE A 137 13.36 2.55 26.16
C ILE A 137 11.89 2.16 25.95
N HIS A 138 11.40 2.23 24.71
CA HIS A 138 10.02 1.86 24.36
C HIS A 138 9.74 0.40 24.71
N VAL A 139 10.60 -0.55 24.30
CA VAL A 139 10.46 -1.97 24.64
C VAL A 139 10.46 -2.18 26.16
N GLN A 140 11.33 -1.49 26.91
CA GLN A 140 11.33 -1.57 28.37
C GLN A 140 10.04 -1.02 29.00
N ALA A 141 9.48 0.05 28.46
CA ALA A 141 8.22 0.63 28.92
C ALA A 141 7.05 -0.32 28.65
N MET A 142 7.00 -0.91 27.45
CA MET A 142 6.00 -1.91 27.06
C MET A 142 6.11 -3.17 27.92
N TRP A 143 7.33 -3.67 28.19
CA TRP A 143 7.55 -4.84 29.03
C TRP A 143 7.08 -4.65 30.47
N LYS A 144 7.18 -3.42 31.01
CA LYS A 144 6.68 -3.07 32.35
C LYS A 144 5.18 -2.79 32.37
N SER A 145 4.50 -2.88 31.24
CA SER A 145 3.07 -2.65 31.17
C SER A 145 2.29 -3.94 31.41
N LYS A 146 1.18 -3.80 32.14
CA LYS A 146 0.20 -4.86 32.37
C LYS A 146 -1.10 -4.53 31.67
N PHE A 147 -1.73 -5.57 31.16
CA PHE A 147 -3.03 -5.48 30.54
C PHE A 147 -4.04 -6.11 31.49
N THR A 148 -5.16 -5.43 31.73
CA THR A 148 -6.15 -5.88 32.70
C THR A 148 -7.55 -5.54 32.21
N PHE A 149 -8.54 -6.30 32.66
CA PHE A 149 -9.93 -5.97 32.41
C PHE A 149 -10.43 -4.95 33.44
N ALA A 150 -10.97 -3.84 32.96
CA ALA A 150 -11.62 -2.86 33.82
C ALA A 150 -13.02 -3.36 34.23
N PRO A 151 -13.49 -3.03 35.45
CA PRO A 151 -14.89 -3.22 35.82
C PRO A 151 -15.81 -2.40 34.89
N ALA A 152 -16.97 -2.95 34.53
CA ALA A 152 -17.90 -2.41 33.53
C ALA A 152 -18.57 -1.05 33.85
N ALA A 153 -18.12 -0.32 34.88
CA ALA A 153 -18.76 0.90 35.39
C ALA A 153 -18.34 2.21 34.69
N ASP A 154 -17.28 2.19 33.87
CA ASP A 154 -16.81 3.36 33.12
C ASP A 154 -17.35 3.29 31.69
N SER A 155 -18.39 4.09 31.38
CA SER A 155 -19.14 4.03 30.12
C SER A 155 -18.76 5.08 29.07
N ASP A 156 -17.60 5.75 29.21
CA ASP A 156 -17.07 6.60 28.14
C ASP A 156 -16.09 5.79 27.29
N LEU A 157 -16.55 5.35 26.11
CA LEU A 157 -15.75 4.56 25.18
C LEU A 157 -15.34 5.42 23.99
N THR A 158 -14.11 5.94 24.04
CA THR A 158 -13.40 6.42 22.84
C THR A 158 -11.99 5.84 22.84
N SER A 159 -11.62 5.10 21.79
CA SER A 159 -10.25 4.59 21.62
C SER A 159 -9.25 5.76 21.62
N PRO A 160 -8.17 5.72 22.41
CA PRO A 160 -7.10 6.72 22.38
C PRO A 160 -6.15 6.53 21.20
N HIS A 161 -6.31 5.45 20.42
CA HIS A 161 -5.48 5.15 19.26
C HIS A 161 -5.99 5.93 18.06
N LEU A 162 -5.19 6.91 17.64
CA LEU A 162 -5.47 7.68 16.43
C LEU A 162 -5.26 6.86 15.16
N PHE A 163 -4.36 5.87 15.17
CA PHE A 163 -4.09 5.09 13.98
C PHE A 163 -4.95 3.84 13.90
N ARG A 164 -5.54 3.61 12.72
CA ARG A 164 -6.43 2.48 12.42
C ARG A 164 -5.66 1.21 12.07
N THR A 165 -4.56 1.34 11.33
CA THR A 165 -3.77 0.19 10.88
C THR A 165 -2.28 0.54 10.80
N MET A 166 -1.45 -0.27 11.45
CA MET A 166 -0.03 -0.46 11.20
C MET A 166 0.22 -1.98 11.20
N ARG A 167 1.25 -2.47 10.52
CA ARG A 167 1.43 -3.92 10.27
C ARG A 167 1.53 -4.72 11.58
N PRO A 168 1.13 -6.02 11.62
CA PRO A 168 1.09 -6.82 12.85
C PRO A 168 2.39 -6.88 13.66
N ARG A 169 3.56 -6.73 13.02
CA ARG A 169 4.86 -6.60 13.71
C ARG A 169 5.54 -5.25 13.48
N GLN A 170 4.83 -4.28 12.93
CA GLN A 170 5.35 -2.96 12.58
C GLN A 170 6.63 -3.01 11.72
N LEU A 171 6.85 -4.09 10.97
CA LEU A 171 7.95 -4.20 10.02
C LEU A 171 7.55 -3.51 8.71
N CYS A 172 8.29 -2.47 8.34
CA CYS A 172 8.01 -1.63 7.19
C CYS A 172 9.15 -1.78 6.16
N PRO A 173 8.93 -2.48 5.03
CA PRO A 173 9.90 -2.57 3.95
C PRO A 173 10.30 -1.21 3.42
N LEU A 174 11.60 -0.95 3.32
CA LEU A 174 12.13 0.30 2.79
C LEU A 174 11.69 0.59 1.36
N ASN A 175 11.49 -0.45 0.54
CA ASN A 175 11.08 -0.31 -0.86
C ASN A 175 9.54 -0.26 -1.04
N GLN A 176 8.79 0.02 0.01
CA GLN A 176 7.33 0.10 -0.03
C GLN A 176 6.84 1.39 0.59
N ARG A 177 5.73 1.92 0.07
CA ARG A 177 5.01 3.04 0.68
C ARG A 177 4.51 2.62 2.08
N LEU A 178 4.80 3.45 3.09
CA LEU A 178 4.25 3.29 4.43
C LEU A 178 2.95 4.07 4.53
N TYR A 179 1.83 3.34 4.58
CA TYR A 179 0.51 3.93 4.76
C TYR A 179 0.16 4.12 6.23
N LEU A 180 -0.14 5.36 6.61
CA LEU A 180 -0.65 5.72 7.93
C LEU A 180 -2.13 6.09 7.80
N GLU A 181 -3.00 5.34 8.48
CA GLU A 181 -4.45 5.59 8.49
C GLU A 181 -4.89 6.10 9.84
N ILE A 182 -5.73 7.15 9.87
CA ILE A 182 -6.29 7.71 11.09
C ILE A 182 -7.76 7.28 11.23
N ASP A 183 -8.18 6.99 12.46
CA ASP A 183 -9.52 6.52 12.79
C ASP A 183 -10.60 7.63 12.83
N ARG A 184 -10.20 8.90 12.68
CA ARG A 184 -11.05 10.09 12.77
C ARG A 184 -10.50 11.26 11.95
N ASN A 185 -11.37 12.23 11.67
CA ASN A 185 -10.96 13.47 11.01
C ASN A 185 -10.15 14.35 11.97
N LEU A 186 -9.04 14.90 11.49
CA LEU A 186 -8.21 15.85 12.22
C LEU A 186 -7.97 17.08 11.34
N SER A 187 -8.24 18.28 11.86
CA SER A 187 -8.19 19.52 11.07
C SER A 187 -6.84 20.22 11.05
N ASP A 188 -5.99 20.00 12.06
CA ASP A 188 -4.70 20.67 12.23
C ASP A 188 -3.66 19.69 12.78
N VAL A 189 -3.39 18.64 12.01
CA VAL A 189 -2.54 17.54 12.42
C VAL A 189 -1.13 17.68 11.85
N CYS A 190 -0.12 17.50 12.69
CA CYS A 190 1.27 17.46 12.27
C CYS A 190 1.93 16.12 12.62
N PHE A 191 2.77 15.63 11.70
CA PHE A 191 3.52 14.39 11.82
C PHE A 191 4.99 14.68 11.98
N PHE A 192 5.59 14.15 13.02
CA PHE A 192 7.02 14.22 13.25
C PHE A 192 7.59 12.81 13.11
N VAL A 193 8.58 12.68 12.23
CA VAL A 193 9.34 11.44 12.06
C VAL A 193 10.52 11.50 13.02
N ASP A 194 10.66 10.48 13.87
CA ASP A 194 11.74 10.33 14.82
C ASP A 194 11.95 11.59 15.70
N THR A 195 13.21 11.97 15.90
CA THR A 195 13.61 13.13 16.70
C THR A 195 13.60 14.45 15.94
N GLN A 196 13.06 14.49 14.71
CA GLN A 196 13.06 15.68 13.89
C GLN A 196 12.25 16.82 14.53
N VAL A 197 12.78 18.04 14.40
CA VAL A 197 12.17 19.27 14.93
C VAL A 197 11.05 19.73 14.01
N GLU A 198 11.28 19.68 12.70
CA GLU A 198 10.30 20.05 11.70
C GLU A 198 9.35 18.88 11.43
N PRO A 199 8.05 19.15 11.23
CA PRO A 199 7.10 18.13 10.86
C PRO A 199 7.33 17.69 9.41
N ALA A 200 7.22 16.39 9.15
CA ALA A 200 7.22 15.83 7.80
C ALA A 200 5.94 16.23 7.02
N TYR A 201 4.85 16.51 7.74
CA TYR A 201 3.58 16.97 7.19
C TYR A 201 2.80 17.74 8.25
N CYS A 202 2.12 18.80 7.85
CA CYS A 202 1.08 19.46 8.63
C CYS A 202 -0.12 19.75 7.73
N GLY A 203 -1.32 19.46 8.19
CA GLY A 203 -2.52 19.73 7.41
C GLY A 203 -3.77 19.12 8.00
N ARG A 204 -4.82 19.07 7.18
CA ARG A 204 -6.04 18.33 7.50
C ARG A 204 -5.90 16.91 7.01
N LEU A 205 -6.30 15.94 7.82
CA LEU A 205 -6.45 14.55 7.42
C LEU A 205 -7.88 14.12 7.65
N ASP A 206 -8.52 13.69 6.58
CA ASP A 206 -9.82 13.06 6.68
C ASP A 206 -9.66 11.59 7.07
N ARG A 207 -10.70 11.05 7.73
CA ARG A 207 -10.76 9.62 8.04
C ARG A 207 -10.60 8.83 6.75
N ASP A 208 -9.76 7.79 6.80
CA ASP A 208 -9.45 6.90 5.67
C ASP A 208 -8.60 7.52 4.54
N GLU A 209 -8.11 8.76 4.69
CA GLU A 209 -7.11 9.34 3.79
C GLU A 209 -5.73 8.70 4.06
N PRO A 210 -5.17 7.93 3.09
CA PRO A 210 -3.90 7.27 3.30
C PRO A 210 -2.76 8.29 3.18
N MET A 211 -2.07 8.56 4.27
CA MET A 211 -0.76 9.21 4.15
C MET A 211 0.25 8.17 3.74
N PHE A 212 1.07 8.46 2.72
CA PHE A 212 2.21 7.62 2.39
C PHE A 212 3.50 8.36 2.64
N MET A 213 4.49 7.65 3.20
CA MET A 213 5.87 8.13 3.23
C MET A 213 6.65 7.34 2.19
N LYS A 214 7.33 8.06 1.30
CA LYS A 214 8.25 7.46 0.33
C LYS A 214 9.44 6.85 1.06
N ALA A 215 9.96 5.77 0.50
CA ALA A 215 11.16 5.05 0.93
C ALA A 215 12.31 5.95 1.40
N ASN A 216 12.48 7.10 0.73
CA ASN A 216 13.63 7.99 0.90
C ASN A 216 13.47 8.98 2.06
N VAL A 217 12.27 9.14 2.61
CA VAL A 217 12.01 10.01 3.78
C VAL A 217 12.53 9.36 5.07
N MET A 218 12.62 8.02 5.10
CA MET A 218 13.24 7.23 6.18
C MET A 218 14.23 6.22 5.58
N PRO A 219 15.43 6.68 5.16
CA PRO A 219 16.26 5.93 4.24
C PRO A 219 17.04 4.77 4.88
N GLN A 220 16.97 4.59 6.20
CA GLN A 220 17.81 3.63 6.92
C GLN A 220 16.99 2.51 7.53
N PRO A 221 17.47 1.25 7.46
CA PRO A 221 16.90 0.17 8.24
C PRO A 221 17.10 0.44 9.74
N GLY A 222 16.13 0.05 10.55
CA GLY A 222 16.20 0.21 11.99
C GLY A 222 14.88 0.69 12.60
N PRO A 223 14.86 0.94 13.91
CA PRO A 223 13.69 1.45 14.58
C PRO A 223 13.41 2.90 14.20
N HIS A 224 12.14 3.23 14.10
CA HIS A 224 11.60 4.57 13.84
C HIS A 224 10.35 4.79 14.70
N PHE A 225 9.95 6.04 14.86
CA PHE A 225 8.60 6.34 15.31
C PHE A 225 8.02 7.53 14.56
N VAL A 226 6.69 7.55 14.49
CA VAL A 226 5.94 8.72 14.03
C VAL A 226 5.11 9.24 15.19
N MET A 227 5.28 10.52 15.50
CA MET A 227 4.52 11.22 16.53
C MET A 227 3.55 12.21 15.88
N VAL A 228 2.32 12.25 16.39
CA VAL A 228 1.24 13.08 15.89
C VAL A 228 0.85 14.13 16.91
N THR A 229 0.62 15.36 16.44
CA THR A 229 0.13 16.47 17.24
C THR A 229 -1.15 17.07 16.64
N ASN A 230 -1.95 17.76 17.44
CA ASN A 230 -2.98 18.69 17.00
C ASN A 230 -2.55 20.11 17.38
N GLY A 231 -2.18 20.91 16.38
CA GLY A 231 -1.36 22.09 16.58
C GLY A 231 -0.09 21.75 17.37
N SER A 232 0.12 22.39 18.52
CA SER A 232 1.28 22.11 19.40
C SER A 232 1.04 20.99 20.41
N GLN A 233 -0.17 20.43 20.51
CA GLN A 233 -0.51 19.44 21.52
C GLN A 233 -0.17 18.02 21.02
N PRO A 234 0.75 17.28 21.67
CA PRO A 234 1.02 15.89 21.32
C PRO A 234 -0.20 15.01 21.60
N MET A 235 -0.52 14.13 20.65
CA MET A 235 -1.70 13.26 20.75
C MET A 235 -1.34 11.78 20.83
N HIS A 236 -0.40 11.31 20.01
CA HIS A 236 -0.05 9.89 19.93
C HIS A 236 1.32 9.68 19.29
N ALA A 237 1.93 8.52 19.51
CA ALA A 237 3.12 8.09 18.78
C ALA A 237 3.06 6.58 18.49
N ILE A 238 3.61 6.16 17.36
CA ILE A 238 3.76 4.75 17.01
C ILE A 238 5.20 4.47 16.64
N PHE A 239 5.76 3.44 17.27
CA PHE A 239 7.07 2.88 16.93
C PHE A 239 6.91 1.82 15.84
N PHE A 240 7.92 1.67 15.00
CA PHE A 240 7.97 0.64 13.95
C PHE A 240 9.42 0.41 13.54
N THR A 241 9.68 -0.61 12.73
CA THR A 241 11.02 -0.93 12.24
C THR A 241 11.05 -0.94 10.72
N MET A 242 11.88 -0.08 10.14
CA MET A 242 12.19 -0.11 8.72
C MET A 242 13.15 -1.28 8.43
N VAL A 243 12.84 -2.09 7.43
CA VAL A 243 13.59 -3.31 7.10
C VAL A 243 14.00 -3.36 5.65
N LYS A 244 15.13 -4.02 5.36
CA LYS A 244 15.48 -4.51 4.02
C LYS A 244 15.00 -5.95 3.93
N PRO A 245 13.76 -6.19 3.51
CA PRO A 245 13.24 -7.55 3.46
C PRO A 245 14.05 -8.38 2.46
N SER A 246 14.29 -9.64 2.81
CA SER A 246 14.87 -10.61 1.89
C SER A 246 14.17 -11.95 1.97
N VAL A 247 14.21 -12.66 0.86
CA VAL A 247 13.71 -14.01 0.73
C VAL A 247 14.77 -14.83 0.00
N GLN A 248 14.98 -16.07 0.40
CA GLN A 248 15.93 -16.98 -0.24
C GLN A 248 15.30 -18.34 -0.47
N LEU A 249 15.61 -18.93 -1.62
CA LEU A 249 15.34 -20.34 -1.91
C LEU A 249 16.60 -21.14 -1.55
N VAL A 250 16.47 -22.05 -0.59
CA VAL A 250 17.58 -22.87 -0.08
C VAL A 250 17.30 -24.36 -0.30
N ARG A 251 18.26 -25.06 -0.91
CA ARG A 251 18.13 -26.50 -1.16
C ARG A 251 18.50 -27.30 0.09
N ARG A 252 17.61 -28.18 0.52
CA ARG A 252 17.80 -29.08 1.68
C ARG A 252 17.66 -30.53 1.22
N GLY A 253 18.73 -31.11 0.68
CA GLY A 253 18.69 -32.44 0.08
C GLY A 253 17.84 -32.49 -1.19
N THR A 254 16.71 -33.18 -1.13
CA THR A 254 15.73 -33.28 -2.23
C THR A 254 14.59 -32.24 -2.13
N SER A 255 14.48 -31.52 -1.01
CA SER A 255 13.50 -30.45 -0.82
C SER A 255 14.10 -29.05 -1.05
N VAL A 256 13.20 -28.09 -1.25
CA VAL A 256 13.50 -26.66 -1.31
C VAL A 256 12.79 -25.99 -0.15
N ALA A 257 13.52 -25.18 0.60
CA ALA A 257 13.01 -24.34 1.67
C ALA A 257 12.99 -22.87 1.24
N ILE A 258 12.05 -22.10 1.78
CA ILE A 258 12.05 -20.63 1.68
C ILE A 258 12.49 -20.07 3.03
N GLU A 259 13.52 -19.24 3.03
CA GLU A 259 14.02 -18.53 4.21
C GLU A 259 13.71 -17.04 4.06
N PHE A 260 13.18 -16.41 5.11
CA PHE A 260 12.79 -15.00 5.14
C PHE A 260 13.61 -14.24 6.17
N ASP A 261 13.93 -12.99 5.84
CA ASP A 261 14.49 -12.02 6.78
C ASP A 261 13.80 -10.67 6.59
N GLY A 262 13.44 -10.00 7.68
CA GLY A 262 12.69 -8.74 7.63
C GLY A 262 11.31 -8.81 6.94
N VAL A 263 10.73 -10.01 6.80
CA VAL A 263 9.36 -10.20 6.28
C VAL A 263 8.48 -10.70 7.41
N ASP A 264 7.35 -10.01 7.63
CA ASP A 264 6.34 -10.47 8.58
C ASP A 264 5.54 -11.63 7.96
N ILE A 265 5.90 -12.86 8.33
CA ILE A 265 5.23 -14.09 7.87
C ILE A 265 3.85 -14.31 8.50
N GLN A 266 3.48 -13.53 9.52
CA GLN A 266 2.14 -13.58 10.12
C GLN A 266 1.18 -12.55 9.52
N ASP A 267 1.69 -11.62 8.72
CA ASP A 267 0.89 -10.60 8.04
C ASP A 267 0.17 -11.22 6.83
N ASP A 268 -1.12 -11.53 7.00
CA ASP A 268 -1.98 -12.20 6.01
C ASP A 268 -2.28 -11.37 4.75
N ARG A 269 -1.89 -10.10 4.77
CA ARG A 269 -1.82 -9.22 3.59
C ARG A 269 -0.71 -9.62 2.64
N ASN A 270 0.39 -10.18 3.17
CA ASN A 270 1.50 -10.66 2.38
C ASN A 270 1.24 -12.07 1.82
N ARG A 271 1.72 -12.30 0.60
CA ARG A 271 1.72 -13.58 -0.08
C ARG A 271 3.10 -13.90 -0.63
N VAL A 272 3.39 -15.17 -0.79
CA VAL A 272 4.62 -15.63 -1.42
C VAL A 272 4.27 -16.39 -2.69
N CYS A 273 4.70 -15.86 -3.83
CA CYS A 273 4.43 -16.37 -5.15
C CYS A 273 5.70 -16.97 -5.76
N LEU A 274 5.64 -18.23 -6.16
CA LEU A 274 6.67 -18.88 -6.96
C LEU A 274 6.39 -18.64 -8.44
N VAL A 275 7.40 -18.13 -9.12
CA VAL A 275 7.38 -17.76 -10.53
C VAL A 275 8.49 -18.49 -11.28
N THR A 276 8.19 -18.94 -12.50
CA THR A 276 9.22 -19.52 -13.39
C THR A 276 9.96 -18.39 -14.12
N THR A 277 11.24 -18.60 -14.44
CA THR A 277 12.04 -17.67 -15.28
C THR A 277 12.55 -18.31 -16.57
N SER A 278 12.10 -19.53 -16.88
CA SER A 278 12.57 -20.33 -18.02
C SER A 278 11.94 -19.99 -19.37
N SER A 279 10.83 -19.25 -19.40
CA SER A 279 10.46 -18.48 -20.60
C SER A 279 11.19 -17.16 -20.51
N ALA A 280 12.06 -16.86 -21.47
CA ALA A 280 12.97 -15.71 -21.47
C ALA A 280 12.30 -14.33 -21.28
N ASP A 281 10.96 -14.24 -21.18
CA ASP A 281 10.21 -13.00 -21.22
C ASP A 281 9.04 -12.89 -20.20
N SER A 282 8.89 -13.76 -19.17
CA SER A 282 7.97 -13.47 -18.04
C SER A 282 8.14 -14.26 -16.75
N TYR A 283 7.71 -13.63 -15.65
CA TYR A 283 7.36 -14.31 -14.41
C TYR A 283 5.90 -14.79 -14.50
N THR A 284 5.67 -16.06 -14.82
CA THR A 284 4.33 -16.65 -14.66
C THR A 284 4.26 -17.31 -13.28
N PRO A 285 3.45 -16.80 -12.34
CA PRO A 285 3.26 -17.46 -11.06
C PRO A 285 2.56 -18.80 -11.28
N PHE A 286 3.10 -19.85 -10.69
CA PHE A 286 2.50 -21.19 -10.75
C PHE A 286 2.06 -21.69 -9.38
N ALA A 287 2.42 -20.97 -8.30
CA ALA A 287 1.89 -21.16 -6.97
C ALA A 287 2.01 -19.87 -6.14
N CYS A 288 0.93 -19.43 -5.49
CA CYS A 288 0.97 -18.34 -4.51
C CYS A 288 0.36 -18.84 -3.18
N PHE A 289 1.04 -18.54 -2.08
CA PHE A 289 0.67 -18.98 -0.73
C PHE A 289 0.44 -17.76 0.16
N ASN A 290 -0.59 -17.79 1.02
CA ASN A 290 -0.71 -16.79 2.09
C ASN A 290 0.42 -17.02 3.11
N SER A 291 0.97 -15.93 3.63
CA SER A 291 2.06 -15.93 4.62
C SER A 291 1.78 -16.78 5.85
N THR A 292 0.53 -16.82 6.32
CA THR A 292 0.09 -17.57 7.51
C THR A 292 0.24 -19.09 7.41
N TYR A 293 0.40 -19.64 6.19
CA TYR A 293 0.71 -21.07 5.97
C TYR A 293 2.21 -21.34 5.86
N LEU A 294 3.04 -20.31 5.91
CA LEU A 294 4.49 -20.41 5.83
C LEU A 294 5.06 -20.59 7.23
N SER A 295 5.92 -21.59 7.37
CA SER A 295 6.83 -21.67 8.52
C SER A 295 8.22 -21.22 8.07
N MET A 296 9.09 -20.84 9.01
CA MET A 296 10.52 -20.56 8.73
C MET A 296 11.22 -21.72 7.98
N HIS A 297 10.62 -22.91 7.97
CA HIS A 297 11.12 -24.12 7.32
C HIS A 297 10.00 -24.83 6.52
N MET A 298 9.41 -24.15 5.54
CA MET A 298 8.45 -24.78 4.62
C MET A 298 9.19 -25.58 3.54
N THR A 299 8.85 -26.85 3.35
CA THR A 299 9.26 -27.61 2.16
C THR A 299 8.24 -27.38 1.04
N LEU A 300 8.71 -26.91 -0.12
CA LEU A 300 7.84 -26.73 -1.29
C LEU A 300 7.24 -28.07 -1.75
N PRO A 301 5.96 -28.09 -2.17
CA PRO A 301 5.37 -29.25 -2.83
C PRO A 301 6.14 -29.60 -4.11
N PRO A 302 6.06 -30.85 -4.61
CA PRO A 302 6.71 -31.22 -5.87
C PRO A 302 6.21 -30.32 -7.02
N LEU A 303 7.11 -29.54 -7.60
CA LEU A 303 6.76 -28.56 -8.62
C LEU A 303 6.63 -29.25 -10.00
N PRO A 304 5.54 -29.00 -10.76
CA PRO A 304 5.31 -29.67 -12.04
C PRO A 304 6.19 -29.09 -13.17
N HIS A 305 7.11 -29.92 -13.65
CA HIS A 305 7.74 -29.95 -14.99
C HIS A 305 8.75 -28.87 -15.50
N ALA A 306 9.65 -29.41 -16.36
CA ALA A 306 10.72 -28.83 -17.18
C ALA A 306 11.89 -28.17 -16.45
N ARG A 307 13.02 -27.94 -17.15
CA ARG A 307 14.23 -27.26 -16.63
C ARG A 307 13.88 -25.80 -16.34
N THR A 308 13.15 -25.56 -15.26
CA THR A 308 12.70 -24.23 -14.92
C THR A 308 13.53 -23.73 -13.76
N SER A 309 14.18 -22.61 -14.03
CA SER A 309 14.56 -21.72 -12.97
C SER A 309 13.33 -21.18 -12.27
N VAL A 310 13.38 -21.12 -10.94
CA VAL A 310 12.29 -20.64 -10.09
C VAL A 310 12.80 -19.51 -9.21
N VAL A 311 11.96 -18.51 -9.02
CA VAL A 311 12.15 -17.39 -8.09
C VAL A 311 10.92 -17.31 -7.19
N ALA A 312 11.10 -16.91 -5.94
CA ALA A 312 10.03 -16.53 -5.03
C ALA A 312 9.92 -15.00 -4.95
N LEU A 313 8.71 -14.49 -5.06
CA LEU A 313 8.33 -13.10 -4.87
C LEU A 313 7.48 -13.01 -3.61
N VAL A 314 7.87 -12.16 -2.67
CA VAL A 314 6.98 -11.75 -1.57
C VAL A 314 6.22 -10.54 -2.05
N VAL A 315 4.89 -10.62 -2.08
CA VAL A 315 4.01 -9.54 -2.53
C VAL A 315 3.05 -9.12 -1.43
N ASN A 316 2.67 -7.84 -1.39
CA ASN A 316 1.69 -7.31 -0.44
C ASN A 316 0.23 -7.46 -0.94
N GLU A 317 -0.71 -6.81 -0.25
CA GLU A 317 -2.14 -6.81 -0.57
C GLU A 317 -2.50 -6.10 -1.88
N TYR A 318 -1.60 -5.28 -2.42
CA TYR A 318 -1.70 -4.57 -3.71
C TYR A 318 -0.85 -5.22 -4.82
N ASN A 319 -0.43 -6.48 -4.63
CA ASN A 319 0.47 -7.18 -5.55
C ASN A 319 1.84 -6.49 -5.75
N LYS A 320 2.29 -5.65 -4.81
CA LYS A 320 3.62 -5.05 -4.85
C LYS A 320 4.67 -6.00 -4.31
N CYS A 321 5.73 -6.19 -5.07
CA CYS A 321 6.89 -6.99 -4.71
C CYS A 321 7.67 -6.31 -3.59
N ILE A 322 7.62 -6.91 -2.41
CA ILE A 322 8.38 -6.53 -1.23
C ILE A 322 9.84 -6.98 -1.39
N CYS A 323 10.07 -8.22 -1.77
CA CYS A 323 11.41 -8.74 -2.04
C CYS A 323 11.37 -9.97 -2.95
N ARG A 324 12.52 -10.24 -3.58
CA ARG A 324 12.72 -11.30 -4.56
C ARG A 324 13.84 -12.23 -4.12
N SER A 325 13.69 -13.53 -4.39
CA SER A 325 14.72 -14.52 -4.07
C SER A 325 15.82 -14.63 -5.10
N ASN A 326 16.88 -15.35 -4.73
CA ASN A 326 17.77 -15.97 -5.70
C ASN A 326 16.99 -16.87 -6.66
N GLU A 327 17.53 -17.01 -7.87
CA GLU A 327 17.04 -17.96 -8.86
C GLU A 327 17.56 -19.36 -8.51
N MET A 328 16.67 -20.36 -8.53
CA MET A 328 17.01 -21.75 -8.27
C MET A 328 16.62 -22.64 -9.44
N HIS A 329 17.59 -23.38 -9.96
CA HIS A 329 17.33 -24.41 -10.97
C HIS A 329 16.83 -25.70 -10.32
N LEU A 330 15.65 -26.16 -10.74
CA LEU A 330 15.06 -27.40 -10.26
C LEU A 330 15.28 -28.56 -11.25
N PRO A 331 15.75 -29.74 -10.78
CA PRO A 331 15.92 -30.91 -11.63
C PRO A 331 14.57 -31.57 -11.98
N GLN A 332 14.49 -32.20 -13.15
CA GLN A 332 13.29 -32.82 -13.71
C GLN A 332 12.69 -33.94 -12.82
N ARG A 333 11.36 -33.96 -12.67
CA ARG A 333 10.59 -35.17 -12.36
C ARG A 333 9.94 -35.70 -13.65
N ALA A 334 10.11 -37.00 -13.91
CA ALA A 334 9.60 -37.69 -15.09
C ALA A 334 8.10 -38.03 -14.95
N ASP A 335 7.24 -37.03 -14.80
CA ASP A 335 5.79 -37.25 -14.95
C ASP A 335 5.36 -36.98 -16.41
N LYS A 336 4.39 -37.75 -16.90
CA LYS A 336 3.91 -37.74 -18.30
C LYS A 336 2.56 -37.04 -18.47
N THR A 337 2.06 -36.38 -17.45
CA THR A 337 0.77 -35.68 -17.49
C THR A 337 0.95 -34.30 -18.13
N PRO A 338 0.18 -33.95 -19.18
CA PRO A 338 0.20 -32.60 -19.74
C PRO A 338 -0.26 -31.59 -18.66
N PRO A 339 0.30 -30.38 -18.65
CA PRO A 339 0.02 -29.41 -17.60
C PRO A 339 -1.45 -29.00 -17.64
N MET A 340 -2.13 -29.17 -16.51
CA MET A 340 -3.32 -28.39 -16.20
C MET A 340 -2.81 -27.00 -15.84
N VAL A 341 -3.11 -25.98 -16.65
CA VAL A 341 -2.81 -24.57 -16.32
C VAL A 341 -3.44 -24.28 -14.95
N PRO A 342 -2.67 -24.02 -13.87
CA PRO A 342 -3.27 -23.71 -12.59
C PRO A 342 -3.91 -22.32 -12.67
N PRO A 343 -5.11 -22.12 -12.13
CA PRO A 343 -5.87 -20.86 -12.25
C PRO A 343 -5.35 -19.73 -11.34
N PHE A 344 -4.10 -19.77 -10.87
CA PHE A 344 -3.62 -18.90 -9.79
C PHE A 344 -2.59 -17.90 -10.31
N MET A 345 -3.12 -16.94 -11.08
CA MET A 345 -2.49 -15.65 -11.32
C MET A 345 -2.43 -14.85 -10.01
N PHE A 346 -1.63 -13.77 -9.93
CA PHE A 346 -1.56 -12.96 -8.71
C PHE A 346 -2.98 -12.58 -8.30
N ALA A 347 -3.50 -13.17 -7.21
CA ALA A 347 -4.91 -12.95 -6.87
C ALA A 347 -5.20 -11.45 -6.76
N SER A 348 -6.40 -11.04 -7.17
CA SER A 348 -6.79 -9.63 -7.26
C SER A 348 -6.39 -8.83 -6.02
N PRO A 349 -6.00 -7.55 -6.16
CA PRO A 349 -5.69 -6.69 -5.02
C PRO A 349 -6.79 -6.79 -3.96
N LYS A 350 -6.41 -7.02 -2.69
CA LYS A 350 -7.36 -7.43 -1.64
C LYS A 350 -8.28 -6.30 -1.13
N HIS A 351 -8.21 -5.09 -1.69
CA HIS A 351 -9.08 -3.96 -1.32
C HIS A 351 -9.72 -3.28 -2.53
N HIS A 352 -11.05 -3.37 -2.62
CA HIS A 352 -11.90 -2.66 -3.58
C HIS A 352 -11.35 -2.57 -5.03
N PRO A 353 -10.82 -3.66 -5.62
CA PRO A 353 -10.31 -3.56 -6.98
C PRO A 353 -11.46 -3.27 -7.93
N ASN A 354 -11.22 -2.39 -8.89
CA ASN A 354 -12.14 -2.19 -10.01
C ASN A 354 -12.02 -3.39 -10.97
N VAL A 355 -12.70 -4.48 -10.63
CA VAL A 355 -12.62 -5.76 -11.37
C VAL A 355 -13.28 -5.62 -12.76
N PRO A 356 -12.65 -6.13 -13.82
CA PRO A 356 -13.28 -6.22 -15.14
C PRO A 356 -14.56 -7.08 -15.12
N PRO A 357 -15.58 -6.75 -15.93
CA PRO A 357 -16.89 -7.41 -15.86
C PRO A 357 -16.92 -8.86 -16.37
N SER A 358 -15.94 -9.32 -17.16
CA SER A 358 -15.92 -10.68 -17.75
C SER A 358 -14.61 -11.41 -17.50
N ARG A 359 -14.69 -12.67 -17.02
CA ARG A 359 -13.56 -13.56 -16.73
C ARG A 359 -12.91 -14.21 -17.96
N GLU A 360 -13.56 -14.18 -19.11
CA GLU A 360 -13.08 -14.84 -20.33
C GLU A 360 -12.41 -13.85 -21.32
N SER A 361 -12.23 -12.60 -20.91
CA SER A 361 -11.66 -11.53 -21.75
C SER A 361 -10.15 -11.34 -21.54
N ILE A 362 -9.47 -10.77 -22.54
CA ILE A 362 -8.08 -10.31 -22.41
C ILE A 362 -7.91 -9.29 -21.26
N LEU A 363 -8.96 -8.53 -20.94
CA LEU A 363 -8.98 -7.59 -19.81
C LEU A 363 -8.78 -8.31 -18.48
N HIS A 364 -9.35 -9.50 -18.32
CA HIS A 364 -9.15 -10.29 -17.10
C HIS A 364 -7.72 -10.82 -17.02
N ALA A 365 -7.14 -11.24 -18.15
CA ALA A 365 -5.73 -11.66 -18.18
C ALA A 365 -4.78 -10.51 -17.82
N LEU A 366 -5.04 -9.28 -18.31
CA LEU A 366 -4.25 -8.09 -17.95
C LEU A 366 -4.43 -7.70 -16.47
N PHE A 367 -5.67 -7.74 -15.97
CA PHE A 367 -5.98 -7.51 -14.56
C PHE A 367 -5.29 -8.50 -13.63
N ASP A 368 -5.23 -9.77 -14.02
CA ASP A 368 -4.56 -10.82 -13.28
C ASP A 368 -3.03 -10.71 -13.31
N GLN A 369 -2.48 -9.87 -14.18
CA GLN A 369 -1.06 -9.51 -14.24
C GLN A 369 -0.75 -8.17 -13.54
N GLU A 370 -1.69 -7.55 -12.83
CA GLU A 370 -1.40 -6.34 -12.07
C GLU A 370 -0.53 -6.65 -10.85
N TYR A 371 0.77 -6.72 -11.06
CA TYR A 371 1.80 -6.75 -10.02
C TYR A 371 2.85 -5.67 -10.31
N GLY A 372 3.51 -5.19 -9.25
CA GLY A 372 4.52 -4.14 -9.38
C GLY A 372 5.78 -4.46 -8.59
N VAL A 373 6.94 -4.41 -9.22
CA VAL A 373 8.26 -4.42 -8.56
C VAL A 373 8.75 -3.00 -8.34
N PHE A 374 8.59 -2.13 -9.34
CA PHE A 374 9.05 -0.75 -9.32
C PHE A 374 7.99 0.26 -9.78
N SER A 375 6.97 -0.16 -10.53
CA SER A 375 5.83 0.69 -10.90
C SER A 375 5.08 1.26 -9.67
N GLN A 376 4.16 2.21 -9.86
CA GLN A 376 3.31 2.75 -8.78
C GLN A 376 2.16 1.81 -8.38
N ASN A 377 1.57 1.07 -9.32
CA ASN A 377 0.46 0.13 -9.12
C ASN A 377 0.77 -1.29 -9.71
N GLY A 378 0.10 -1.71 -10.78
CA GLY A 378 0.27 -3.02 -11.41
C GLY A 378 1.00 -2.98 -12.75
N GLU A 379 1.59 -1.84 -13.12
CA GLU A 379 2.01 -1.56 -14.49
C GLU A 379 3.16 -2.47 -14.96
N ASP A 380 4.05 -2.92 -14.07
CA ASP A 380 5.17 -3.80 -14.46
C ASP A 380 4.68 -5.12 -15.10
N GLY A 381 3.70 -5.78 -14.46
CA GLY A 381 3.14 -7.02 -14.98
C GLY A 381 2.22 -6.80 -16.18
N VAL A 382 1.48 -5.70 -16.22
CA VAL A 382 0.68 -5.32 -17.39
C VAL A 382 1.57 -5.07 -18.61
N LEU A 383 2.63 -4.27 -18.48
CA LEU A 383 3.59 -4.00 -19.55
C LEU A 383 4.32 -5.26 -19.98
N GLN A 384 4.68 -6.12 -19.03
CA GLN A 384 5.28 -7.42 -19.36
C GLN A 384 4.35 -8.24 -20.26
N LEU A 385 3.07 -8.40 -19.90
CA LEU A 385 2.12 -9.13 -20.73
C LEU A 385 1.87 -8.44 -22.07
N LEU A 386 1.75 -7.11 -22.10
CA LEU A 386 1.55 -6.37 -23.35
C LEU A 386 2.70 -6.59 -24.33
N PHE A 387 3.97 -6.54 -23.89
CA PHE A 387 5.12 -6.76 -24.77
C PHE A 387 5.36 -8.23 -25.14
N GLN A 388 4.65 -9.18 -24.52
CA GLN A 388 4.56 -10.56 -25.03
C GLN A 388 3.57 -10.69 -26.18
N LEU A 389 2.47 -9.96 -26.09
CA LEU A 389 1.42 -9.94 -27.12
C LEU A 389 1.86 -9.11 -28.32
N VAL A 390 2.60 -8.03 -28.05
CA VAL A 390 3.13 -7.08 -29.03
C VAL A 390 4.64 -7.06 -28.89
N ALA A 391 5.32 -7.91 -29.64
CA ALA A 391 6.77 -8.05 -29.55
C ALA A 391 7.46 -6.69 -29.78
N PRO A 392 8.37 -6.27 -28.88
CA PRO A 392 9.09 -5.01 -29.03
C PRO A 392 10.05 -5.06 -30.23
N THR A 393 10.26 -3.91 -30.87
CA THR A 393 11.11 -3.78 -32.05
C THR A 393 12.55 -3.39 -31.71
N ASN A 394 12.73 -2.45 -30.77
CA ASN A 394 14.03 -1.90 -30.38
C ASN A 394 14.25 -1.82 -28.88
N LYS A 395 13.23 -2.15 -28.07
CA LYS A 395 13.24 -2.07 -26.59
C LYS A 395 13.63 -0.68 -26.08
N ILE A 396 13.24 0.35 -26.82
CA ILE A 396 13.45 1.75 -26.43
C ILE A 396 12.20 2.26 -25.71
N PHE A 397 12.40 2.80 -24.52
CA PHE A 397 11.37 3.51 -23.77
C PHE A 397 11.66 5.01 -23.68
N VAL A 398 10.61 5.80 -23.49
CA VAL A 398 10.68 7.16 -22.97
C VAL A 398 9.65 7.29 -21.85
N GLU A 399 10.06 7.79 -20.70
CA GLU A 399 9.17 8.10 -19.59
C GLU A 399 9.57 9.44 -18.99
N PHE A 400 8.57 10.22 -18.59
CA PHE A 400 8.81 11.49 -17.94
C PHE A 400 7.81 11.77 -16.83
N GLY A 401 8.30 12.47 -15.80
CA GLY A 401 7.70 12.50 -14.46
C GLY A 401 8.10 11.30 -13.60
N VAL A 402 9.32 10.80 -13.79
CA VAL A 402 9.80 9.61 -13.05
C VAL A 402 10.28 9.92 -11.63
N GLU A 403 10.25 11.17 -11.20
CA GLU A 403 10.87 11.64 -9.98
C GLU A 403 12.35 11.20 -9.90
N ASP A 404 12.76 10.54 -8.81
CA ASP A 404 14.11 10.00 -8.64
C ASP A 404 14.37 8.68 -9.40
N GLY A 405 13.38 8.19 -10.15
CA GLY A 405 13.45 6.95 -10.91
C GLY A 405 13.41 5.69 -10.05
N MET A 406 13.07 5.78 -8.75
CA MET A 406 12.93 4.62 -7.88
C MET A 406 11.60 3.91 -8.07
N GLU A 407 10.52 4.68 -8.29
CA GLU A 407 9.18 4.19 -8.57
C GLU A 407 8.71 4.72 -9.93
N CYS A 408 8.76 3.89 -10.98
CA CYS A 408 8.36 4.27 -12.35
C CYS A 408 8.02 3.06 -13.22
N ASN A 409 7.33 3.29 -14.34
CA ASN A 409 6.80 2.23 -15.20
C ASN A 409 7.88 1.53 -16.04
N THR A 410 9.03 2.17 -16.26
CA THR A 410 10.08 1.65 -17.15
C THR A 410 11.23 0.96 -16.43
N ARG A 411 11.39 1.14 -15.12
CA ARG A 411 12.53 0.61 -14.36
C ARG A 411 12.61 -0.92 -14.42
N TYR A 412 11.48 -1.61 -14.30
CA TYR A 412 11.46 -3.07 -14.36
C TYR A 412 11.91 -3.60 -15.72
N LEU A 413 11.44 -2.98 -16.81
CA LEU A 413 11.87 -3.30 -18.17
C LEU A 413 13.38 -3.02 -18.36
N ARG A 414 13.87 -1.89 -17.85
CA ARG A 414 15.29 -1.50 -17.90
C ARG A 414 16.19 -2.49 -17.16
N GLU A 415 15.90 -2.77 -15.90
CA GLU A 415 16.77 -3.55 -15.02
C GLU A 415 16.68 -5.06 -15.24
N VAL A 416 15.52 -5.56 -15.69
CA VAL A 416 15.27 -7.01 -15.79
C VAL A 416 15.21 -7.49 -17.24
N HIS A 417 14.67 -6.69 -18.16
CA HIS A 417 14.41 -7.10 -19.54
C HIS A 417 15.34 -6.46 -20.57
N GLY A 418 16.36 -5.72 -20.10
CA GLY A 418 17.43 -5.15 -20.92
C GLY A 418 16.96 -4.01 -21.83
N TRP A 419 15.91 -3.29 -21.44
CA TRP A 419 15.45 -2.12 -22.17
C TRP A 419 16.36 -0.92 -21.90
N THR A 420 16.43 -0.01 -22.86
CA THR A 420 17.16 1.27 -22.73
C THR A 420 16.24 2.41 -23.13
N GLY A 421 16.54 3.64 -22.74
CA GLY A 421 15.59 4.72 -22.98
C GLY A 421 15.93 6.00 -22.26
N LEU A 422 15.06 7.00 -22.43
CA LEU A 422 15.16 8.32 -21.82
C LEU A 422 14.21 8.43 -20.64
N SER A 423 14.73 8.78 -19.46
CA SER A 423 13.93 9.19 -18.30
C SER A 423 14.09 10.68 -18.08
N MET A 424 13.01 11.39 -17.74
CA MET A 424 13.08 12.82 -17.41
C MET A 424 12.20 13.19 -16.22
N ASP A 425 12.60 14.21 -15.47
CA ASP A 425 11.82 14.75 -14.36
C ASP A 425 12.07 16.26 -14.19
N GLY A 426 11.10 17.01 -13.65
CA GLY A 426 11.26 18.46 -13.44
C GLY A 426 12.32 18.83 -12.40
N SER A 427 12.63 17.93 -11.48
CA SER A 427 13.41 18.20 -10.26
C SER A 427 14.55 17.22 -9.98
N HIS A 428 14.62 16.10 -10.70
CA HIS A 428 15.61 15.05 -10.46
C HIS A 428 16.51 14.80 -11.69
N SER A 429 17.73 14.36 -11.42
CA SER A 429 18.69 13.90 -12.42
C SER A 429 19.51 12.74 -11.87
N ASP A 430 19.72 11.71 -12.69
CA ASP A 430 20.65 10.63 -12.40
C ASP A 430 21.26 10.12 -13.72
N PRO A 431 22.50 10.52 -14.04
CA PRO A 431 23.19 10.06 -15.24
C PRO A 431 23.35 8.53 -15.32
N SER A 432 23.36 7.82 -14.19
CA SER A 432 23.56 6.37 -14.17
C SER A 432 22.35 5.59 -14.70
N THR A 433 21.17 6.20 -14.65
CA THR A 433 19.89 5.63 -15.11
C THR A 433 19.35 6.32 -16.36
N ASN A 434 20.14 7.23 -16.96
CA ASN A 434 19.74 8.11 -18.06
C ASN A 434 18.52 8.99 -17.72
N LEU A 435 18.47 9.44 -16.46
CA LEU A 435 17.49 10.39 -15.94
C LEU A 435 18.01 11.82 -16.05
N HIS A 436 17.31 12.65 -16.82
CA HIS A 436 17.66 14.05 -17.06
C HIS A 436 16.65 15.00 -16.43
N GLN A 437 17.15 16.04 -15.76
CA GLN A 437 16.27 17.07 -15.22
C GLN A 437 15.78 17.99 -16.35
N ALA A 438 14.48 18.04 -16.59
CA ALA A 438 13.84 18.89 -17.58
C ALA A 438 12.39 19.26 -17.17
N TRP A 439 12.06 20.55 -17.21
CA TRP A 439 10.67 21.00 -17.12
C TRP A 439 9.99 20.86 -18.49
N ILE A 440 9.05 19.92 -18.60
CA ILE A 440 8.48 19.52 -19.89
C ILE A 440 7.30 20.41 -20.25
N THR A 441 7.27 20.81 -21.53
CA THR A 441 6.20 21.61 -22.12
C THR A 441 5.91 21.10 -23.53
N PRO A 442 4.73 21.40 -24.10
CA PRO A 442 4.44 21.07 -25.49
C PRO A 442 5.45 21.70 -26.47
N GLY A 443 6.02 22.85 -26.11
CA GLY A 443 6.97 23.58 -26.96
C GLY A 443 8.41 23.06 -26.95
N ASN A 444 8.82 22.25 -25.96
CA ASN A 444 10.19 21.75 -25.85
C ASN A 444 10.34 20.23 -26.00
N ILE A 445 9.28 19.45 -25.81
CA ILE A 445 9.37 17.98 -25.71
C ILE A 445 9.96 17.32 -26.96
N VAL A 446 9.58 17.79 -28.14
CA VAL A 446 10.14 17.31 -29.42
C VAL A 446 11.64 17.59 -29.50
N GLY A 447 12.08 18.78 -29.09
CA GLY A 447 13.50 19.14 -29.07
C GLY A 447 14.30 18.30 -28.08
N LEU A 448 13.71 17.95 -26.93
CA LEU A 448 14.31 17.02 -25.97
C LEU A 448 14.49 15.62 -26.58
N PHE A 449 13.46 15.10 -27.28
CA PHE A 449 13.56 13.80 -27.94
C PHE A 449 14.64 13.79 -29.04
N GLU A 450 14.73 14.85 -29.84
CA GLU A 450 15.77 15.03 -30.86
C GLU A 450 17.17 15.10 -30.23
N GLN A 451 17.34 15.87 -29.14
CA GLN A 451 18.59 15.99 -28.41
C GLN A 451 19.10 14.65 -27.87
N HIS A 452 18.19 13.78 -27.42
CA HIS A 452 18.49 12.47 -26.88
C HIS A 452 18.42 11.34 -27.92
N GLU A 453 18.38 11.70 -29.21
CA GLU A 453 18.44 10.77 -30.34
C GLU A 453 17.34 9.68 -30.29
N ILE A 454 16.16 10.03 -29.75
CA ILE A 454 15.01 9.12 -29.73
C ILE A 454 14.54 8.89 -31.18
N PRO A 455 14.42 7.64 -31.64
CA PRO A 455 13.95 7.36 -32.99
C PRO A 455 12.46 7.72 -33.12
N SER A 456 12.03 8.09 -34.33
CA SER A 456 10.61 8.40 -34.62
C SER A 456 9.66 7.22 -34.35
N HIS A 457 10.20 5.99 -34.31
CA HIS A 457 9.52 4.76 -33.92
C HIS A 457 10.27 4.12 -32.75
N PHE A 458 9.60 3.97 -31.61
CA PHE A 458 10.11 3.29 -30.41
C PHE A 458 8.99 2.49 -29.75
N ASP A 459 9.28 1.73 -28.69
CA ASP A 459 8.32 0.73 -28.21
C ASP A 459 7.42 1.22 -27.09
N LEU A 460 7.93 2.00 -26.13
CA LEU A 460 7.15 2.42 -24.96
C LEU A 460 7.27 3.93 -24.70
N LEU A 461 6.13 4.62 -24.66
CA LEU A 461 6.02 5.98 -24.14
C LEU A 461 5.15 5.97 -22.87
N SER A 462 5.63 6.52 -21.76
CA SER A 462 4.85 6.73 -20.54
C SER A 462 4.83 8.22 -20.21
N VAL A 463 3.64 8.79 -20.07
CA VAL A 463 3.38 10.23 -19.89
C VAL A 463 2.69 10.43 -18.54
N ASP A 464 3.40 11.06 -17.60
CA ASP A 464 2.91 11.23 -16.23
C ASP A 464 3.49 12.52 -15.61
N ILE A 465 3.01 13.69 -16.03
CA ILE A 465 3.39 15.02 -15.48
C ILE A 465 2.21 15.70 -14.79
N ASP A 466 1.28 14.89 -14.28
CA ASP A 466 0.04 15.20 -13.55
C ASP A 466 -1.03 16.04 -14.30
N PHE A 467 -0.62 17.08 -15.04
CA PHE A 467 -1.53 18.13 -15.51
C PHE A 467 -1.59 18.30 -17.03
N ASN A 468 -0.44 18.53 -17.68
CA ASN A 468 -0.37 18.96 -19.08
C ASN A 468 -0.14 17.81 -20.06
N ASP A 469 -0.35 16.57 -19.61
CA ASP A 469 -0.09 15.31 -20.32
C ASP A 469 -0.68 15.29 -21.71
N TYR A 470 -1.95 15.73 -21.84
CA TYR A 470 -2.66 15.76 -23.11
C TYR A 470 -1.94 16.62 -24.17
N TYR A 471 -1.51 17.83 -23.79
CA TYR A 471 -0.87 18.77 -24.72
C TYR A 471 0.55 18.34 -25.10
N VAL A 472 1.28 17.78 -24.14
CA VAL A 472 2.63 17.24 -24.39
C VAL A 472 2.55 16.02 -25.31
N LEU A 473 1.62 15.10 -25.03
CA LEU A 473 1.37 13.94 -25.87
C LEU A 473 0.93 14.34 -27.28
N GLN A 474 0.06 15.35 -27.42
CA GLN A 474 -0.33 15.88 -28.73
C GLN A 474 0.89 16.34 -29.55
N ALA A 475 1.81 17.09 -28.94
CA ALA A 475 3.04 17.55 -29.59
C ALA A 475 3.98 16.39 -29.99
N ILE A 476 4.08 15.34 -29.15
CA ILE A 476 4.89 14.14 -29.46
C ILE A 476 4.33 13.41 -30.69
N LEU A 477 3.01 13.22 -30.75
CA LEU A 477 2.34 12.46 -31.81
C LEU A 477 2.45 13.10 -33.20
N GLU A 478 2.84 14.37 -33.31
CA GLU A 478 3.12 15.02 -34.59
C GLU A 478 4.34 14.44 -35.32
N ARG A 479 5.29 13.84 -34.59
CA ARG A 479 6.58 13.36 -35.14
C ARG A 479 6.96 11.94 -34.74
N TYR A 480 6.38 11.43 -33.66
CA TYR A 480 6.75 10.14 -33.07
C TYR A 480 5.57 9.18 -33.04
N THR A 481 5.87 7.88 -33.18
CA THR A 481 4.88 6.79 -33.23
C THR A 481 5.33 5.60 -32.37
N PRO A 482 5.24 5.73 -31.04
CA PRO A 482 5.51 4.62 -30.12
C PRO A 482 4.60 3.41 -30.39
N SER A 483 5.04 2.20 -30.02
CA SER A 483 4.23 0.97 -30.15
C SER A 483 3.16 0.88 -29.06
N VAL A 484 3.51 1.25 -27.82
CA VAL A 484 2.65 1.27 -26.64
C VAL A 484 2.78 2.63 -25.96
N ILE A 485 1.65 3.19 -25.53
CA ILE A 485 1.57 4.44 -24.78
C ILE A 485 0.86 4.17 -23.45
N VAL A 486 1.42 4.66 -22.35
CA VAL A 486 0.80 4.73 -21.03
C VAL A 486 0.52 6.19 -20.72
N VAL A 487 -0.69 6.48 -20.26
CA VAL A 487 -1.10 7.82 -19.83
C VAL A 487 -1.74 7.76 -18.46
N GLU A 488 -1.42 8.75 -17.62
CA GLU A 488 -2.22 9.03 -16.44
C GLU A 488 -3.55 9.69 -16.86
N VAL A 489 -4.68 9.16 -16.38
CA VAL A 489 -6.01 9.65 -16.72
C VAL A 489 -6.73 10.25 -15.51
N ASN A 490 -7.50 11.30 -15.76
CA ASN A 490 -8.45 11.79 -14.79
C ASN A 490 -9.67 10.86 -14.74
N SER A 491 -9.66 9.91 -13.81
CA SER A 491 -10.72 8.89 -13.65
C SER A 491 -11.98 9.38 -12.94
N HIS A 492 -12.00 10.61 -12.41
CA HIS A 492 -13.21 11.17 -11.75
C HIS A 492 -14.38 11.33 -12.70
N TYR A 493 -14.09 11.56 -13.98
CA TYR A 493 -15.07 11.68 -15.03
C TYR A 493 -15.04 10.42 -15.89
N ARG A 494 -16.14 9.67 -15.85
CA ARG A 494 -16.30 8.39 -16.53
C ARG A 494 -16.52 8.59 -18.03
N TYR A 495 -16.11 7.62 -18.83
CA TYR A 495 -16.43 7.56 -20.25
C TYR A 495 -17.97 7.65 -20.46
N PRO A 496 -18.47 8.42 -21.45
CA PRO A 496 -17.75 9.13 -22.52
C PRO A 496 -17.50 10.63 -22.22
N ASP A 497 -17.40 11.06 -20.97
CA ASP A 497 -17.13 12.47 -20.63
C ASP A 497 -15.74 12.89 -21.17
N ASP A 498 -15.71 13.87 -22.09
CA ASP A 498 -14.52 14.34 -22.82
C ASP A 498 -14.11 15.73 -22.35
N ARG A 499 -13.17 15.74 -21.41
CA ARG A 499 -12.59 16.96 -20.85
C ARG A 499 -11.07 16.89 -20.83
N VAL A 500 -10.46 18.06 -21.03
CA VAL A 500 -9.04 18.33 -20.86
C VAL A 500 -8.93 19.54 -19.94
N ALA A 501 -8.10 19.48 -18.89
CA ALA A 501 -7.81 20.65 -18.08
C ALA A 501 -7.20 21.75 -18.97
N THR A 502 -7.55 23.01 -18.77
CA THR A 502 -6.96 24.09 -19.57
C THR A 502 -5.47 24.17 -19.27
N TYR A 503 -4.64 24.19 -20.33
CA TYR A 503 -3.18 24.30 -20.20
C TYR A 503 -2.78 25.39 -19.21
N ASP A 504 -1.96 25.00 -18.23
CA ASP A 504 -1.35 25.92 -17.27
C ASP A 504 0.13 25.57 -17.11
N PRO A 505 1.08 26.46 -17.45
CA PRO A 505 2.50 26.19 -17.28
C PRO A 505 2.93 26.01 -15.82
N GLN A 506 2.10 26.39 -14.84
CA GLN A 506 2.35 26.17 -13.41
C GLN A 506 2.04 24.74 -12.97
N GLY A 507 1.26 23.98 -13.75
CA GLY A 507 0.88 22.61 -13.43
C GLY A 507 -0.32 22.51 -12.48
N TRP A 508 -0.46 21.34 -11.86
CA TRP A 508 -1.58 21.01 -10.99
C TRP A 508 -1.47 21.64 -9.60
N ASP A 509 -2.61 21.84 -8.94
CA ASP A 509 -2.68 22.34 -7.56
C ASP A 509 -2.33 21.28 -6.49
N GLY A 510 -2.19 20.01 -6.90
CA GLY A 510 -1.85 18.88 -6.04
C GLY A 510 -2.95 18.43 -5.09
N VAL A 511 -4.15 19.04 -5.14
CA VAL A 511 -5.19 18.83 -4.11
C VAL A 511 -6.59 18.63 -4.67
N SER A 512 -6.89 19.06 -5.90
CA SER A 512 -8.22 18.99 -6.48
C SER A 512 -8.34 18.00 -7.63
N ASN A 513 -9.56 17.63 -8.00
CA ASN A 513 -9.82 16.75 -9.14
C ASN A 513 -9.72 17.43 -10.51
N TYR A 514 -9.22 18.67 -10.55
CA TYR A 514 -8.99 19.41 -11.77
C TYR A 514 -7.54 19.20 -12.19
N PHE A 515 -7.31 18.16 -12.98
CA PHE A 515 -5.99 17.78 -13.53
C PHE A 515 -6.15 16.97 -14.80
N GLY A 516 -5.06 16.89 -15.57
CA GLY A 516 -4.91 16.00 -16.72
C GLY A 516 -6.06 16.06 -17.73
N ALA A 517 -6.37 14.89 -18.28
CA ALA A 517 -7.47 14.69 -19.20
C ALA A 517 -8.23 13.40 -18.91
N THR A 518 -9.50 13.38 -19.30
CA THR A 518 -10.37 12.21 -19.18
C THR A 518 -9.98 11.10 -20.15
N LEU A 519 -10.39 9.86 -19.85
CA LEU A 519 -10.17 8.72 -20.76
C LEU A 519 -10.72 8.98 -22.17
N ALA A 520 -11.91 9.58 -22.28
CA ALA A 520 -12.52 9.86 -23.58
C ALA A 520 -11.68 10.87 -24.40
N ALA A 521 -11.08 11.87 -23.74
CA ALA A 521 -10.17 12.81 -24.40
C ALA A 521 -8.92 12.09 -24.95
N PHE A 522 -8.32 11.18 -24.19
CA PHE A 522 -7.17 10.40 -24.67
C PHE A 522 -7.54 9.44 -25.80
N VAL A 523 -8.69 8.76 -25.73
CA VAL A 523 -9.21 7.92 -26.83
C VAL A 523 -9.39 8.75 -28.11
N ARG A 524 -9.82 10.01 -28.00
CA ARG A 524 -9.95 10.92 -29.13
C ARG A 524 -8.60 11.35 -29.69
N LEU A 525 -7.64 11.71 -28.84
CA LEU A 525 -6.29 12.11 -29.24
C LEU A 525 -5.53 10.95 -29.91
N LEU A 526 -5.69 9.75 -29.37
CA LEU A 526 -4.97 8.53 -29.76
C LEU A 526 -5.75 7.71 -30.82
N ASN A 527 -6.32 8.36 -31.83
CA ASN A 527 -7.15 7.71 -32.86
C ASN A 527 -6.43 6.63 -33.72
N GLY A 528 -5.10 6.62 -33.72
CA GLY A 528 -4.26 5.57 -34.32
C GLY A 528 -3.94 4.40 -33.39
N TYR A 529 -4.40 4.45 -32.14
CA TYR A 529 -4.15 3.48 -31.10
C TYR A 529 -5.47 2.89 -30.58
N THR A 530 -5.39 1.65 -30.10
CA THR A 530 -6.48 0.96 -29.41
C THR A 530 -6.26 1.08 -27.91
N LEU A 531 -7.26 1.56 -27.17
CA LEU A 531 -7.30 1.42 -25.71
C LEU A 531 -7.43 -0.06 -25.37
N VAL A 532 -6.45 -0.62 -24.66
CA VAL A 532 -6.43 -2.05 -24.34
C VAL A 532 -6.67 -2.34 -22.87
N TYR A 533 -6.34 -1.42 -21.98
CA TYR A 533 -6.46 -1.63 -20.54
C TYR A 533 -6.41 -0.32 -19.74
N CYS A 534 -7.02 -0.31 -18.56
CA CYS A 534 -6.78 0.67 -17.50
C CYS A 534 -6.63 -0.10 -16.20
N GLU A 535 -5.61 0.23 -15.42
CA GLU A 535 -5.32 -0.50 -14.20
C GLU A 535 -6.34 -0.24 -13.08
N SER A 536 -6.41 -1.14 -12.10
CA SER A 536 -7.50 -1.21 -11.14
C SER A 536 -7.57 -0.04 -10.15
N HIS A 537 -6.54 0.80 -10.04
CA HIS A 537 -6.51 2.03 -9.25
C HIS A 537 -7.11 3.22 -10.02
N GLY A 538 -7.35 3.08 -11.33
CA GLY A 538 -7.91 4.14 -12.17
C GLY A 538 -6.95 5.31 -12.38
N VAL A 539 -5.65 5.04 -12.38
CA VAL A 539 -4.56 6.00 -12.60
C VAL A 539 -4.06 5.89 -14.02
N ASN A 540 -3.57 4.71 -14.42
CA ASN A 540 -2.88 4.53 -15.70
C ASN A 540 -3.71 3.73 -16.71
N CYS A 541 -3.76 4.22 -17.95
CA CYS A 541 -4.37 3.54 -19.08
C CYS A 541 -3.36 3.26 -20.20
N PHE A 542 -3.54 2.12 -20.86
CA PHE A 542 -2.62 1.55 -21.83
C PHE A 542 -3.25 1.57 -23.22
N PHE A 543 -2.50 2.11 -24.16
CA PHE A 543 -2.86 2.21 -25.57
C PHE A 543 -1.81 1.48 -26.41
N VAL A 544 -2.25 0.69 -27.37
CA VAL A 544 -1.37 -0.03 -28.30
C VAL A 544 -1.66 0.45 -29.71
N ARG A 545 -0.62 0.64 -30.52
CA ARG A 545 -0.78 1.05 -31.92
C ARG A 545 -1.70 0.06 -32.65
N THR A 546 -2.72 0.57 -33.34
CA THR A 546 -3.85 -0.26 -33.79
C THR A 546 -3.47 -1.37 -34.76
N ASP A 547 -2.42 -1.18 -35.56
CA ASP A 547 -1.88 -2.19 -36.48
C ASP A 547 -1.17 -3.35 -35.77
N LEU A 548 -0.73 -3.13 -34.53
CA LEU A 548 -0.05 -4.15 -33.71
C LEU A 548 -1.02 -4.96 -32.84
N TRP A 549 -2.23 -4.44 -32.59
CA TRP A 549 -3.19 -5.08 -31.70
C TRP A 549 -4.16 -6.00 -32.46
N PRO A 550 -4.42 -7.24 -31.99
CA PRO A 550 -5.34 -8.15 -32.67
C PRO A 550 -6.75 -7.56 -32.81
N ALA A 551 -7.26 -7.49 -34.05
CA ALA A 551 -8.59 -6.92 -34.32
C ALA A 551 -9.75 -7.66 -33.61
N THR A 552 -9.52 -8.91 -33.20
CA THR A 552 -10.47 -9.73 -32.43
C THR A 552 -10.57 -9.33 -30.96
N TRP A 553 -9.60 -8.58 -30.43
CA TRP A 553 -9.54 -8.15 -29.04
C TRP A 553 -9.97 -6.68 -28.93
N ARG A 554 -11.25 -6.43 -29.13
CA ARG A 554 -11.85 -5.10 -29.01
C ARG A 554 -12.90 -5.11 -27.92
N GLU A 555 -12.76 -4.18 -27.00
CA GLU A 555 -13.69 -3.95 -25.90
C GLU A 555 -14.18 -2.50 -25.99
N ASP A 556 -15.42 -2.26 -25.54
CA ASP A 556 -15.95 -0.91 -25.44
C ASP A 556 -15.12 -0.11 -24.41
N PRO A 557 -14.67 1.13 -24.71
CA PRO A 557 -13.94 1.94 -23.75
C PRO A 557 -14.63 2.08 -22.38
N ALA A 558 -15.97 2.11 -22.33
CA ALA A 558 -16.72 2.13 -21.08
C ALA A 558 -16.51 0.88 -20.21
N THR A 559 -16.21 -0.26 -20.84
CA THR A 559 -15.89 -1.54 -20.18
C THR A 559 -14.46 -1.53 -19.62
N ILE A 560 -13.54 -0.82 -20.28
CA ILE A 560 -12.14 -0.71 -19.88
C ILE A 560 -11.94 0.34 -18.79
N ASP A 561 -12.72 1.41 -18.83
CA ASP A 561 -12.65 2.55 -17.92
C ASP A 561 -12.71 2.13 -16.42
N ARG A 562 -11.94 2.77 -15.53
CA ARG A 562 -11.86 2.45 -14.09
C ARG A 562 -12.04 3.69 -13.22
N PRO A 563 -12.96 3.70 -12.23
CA PRO A 563 -13.17 4.87 -11.38
C PRO A 563 -11.97 5.10 -10.45
N PRO A 564 -11.84 6.27 -9.82
CA PRO A 564 -10.72 6.56 -8.94
C PRO A 564 -10.69 5.56 -7.77
N ASN A 565 -9.54 4.92 -7.61
CA ASN A 565 -9.21 4.05 -6.49
C ASN A 565 -7.74 4.30 -6.11
N PHE A 566 -7.39 5.58 -5.95
CA PHE A 566 -6.04 5.99 -5.65
C PHE A 566 -5.53 5.31 -4.37
N PHE A 567 -4.26 4.87 -4.42
CA PHE A 567 -3.60 4.13 -3.35
C PHE A 567 -4.26 2.79 -2.97
N GLY A 568 -5.26 2.32 -3.72
CA GLY A 568 -5.98 1.08 -3.46
C GLY A 568 -6.96 1.19 -2.29
N LYS A 569 -7.36 2.42 -1.95
CA LYS A 569 -8.18 2.75 -0.77
C LYS A 569 -9.57 3.33 -1.10
N GLY A 570 -9.94 3.36 -2.38
CA GLY A 570 -11.15 4.04 -2.86
C GLY A 570 -11.08 5.55 -2.75
N TRP A 571 -9.87 6.10 -2.60
CA TRP A 571 -9.65 7.54 -2.44
C TRP A 571 -9.84 8.29 -3.76
N ARG A 572 -10.23 9.56 -3.66
CA ARG A 572 -10.50 10.46 -4.79
C ARG A 572 -10.26 11.91 -4.39
N TYR A 573 -9.71 12.70 -5.30
CA TYR A 573 -9.58 14.15 -5.11
C TYR A 573 -10.93 14.87 -5.01
N PRO A 574 -11.05 15.93 -4.18
CA PRO A 574 -12.22 16.79 -4.09
C PRO A 574 -12.41 17.69 -5.32
N PRO A 575 -13.63 18.18 -5.60
CA PRO A 575 -13.88 19.12 -6.69
C PRO A 575 -13.13 20.45 -6.55
N SER A 576 -12.63 21.00 -7.66
CA SER A 576 -12.15 22.40 -7.70
C SER A 576 -13.30 23.38 -7.98
N LEU A 577 -13.36 24.47 -7.21
CA LEU A 577 -14.31 25.57 -7.41
C LEU A 577 -13.95 26.47 -8.62
N HIS A 578 -12.74 26.33 -9.14
CA HIS A 578 -12.20 27.16 -10.23
C HIS A 578 -11.86 26.33 -11.48
N ALA A 579 -12.41 25.12 -11.60
CA ALA A 579 -12.15 24.24 -12.73
C ALA A 579 -12.63 24.82 -14.06
N THR A 580 -11.71 24.97 -15.02
CA THR A 580 -12.01 25.38 -16.40
C THR A 580 -11.60 24.30 -17.38
N TRP A 581 -12.56 23.56 -17.91
CA TRP A 581 -12.30 22.47 -18.84
C TRP A 581 -12.30 22.97 -20.28
N ALA A 582 -11.30 22.58 -21.05
CA ALA A 582 -11.30 22.72 -22.49
C ALA A 582 -12.13 21.57 -23.09
N THR A 583 -13.18 21.92 -23.85
CA THR A 583 -14.04 20.94 -24.54
C THR A 583 -13.74 20.95 -26.03
N GLY A 584 -13.57 19.78 -26.64
CA GLY A 584 -13.42 19.65 -28.10
C GLY A 584 -12.10 20.21 -28.66
N VAL A 585 -11.01 20.13 -27.89
CA VAL A 585 -9.66 20.53 -28.34
C VAL A 585 -9.18 19.55 -29.41
N VAL A 586 -9.23 19.96 -30.68
CA VAL A 586 -8.73 19.20 -31.84
C VAL A 586 -7.22 19.24 -31.89
#